data_AF-A0A1Q7NN10-F1
#
_entry.id   AF-A0A1Q7NN10-F1
#
_cell.length_a   1.000
_cell.length_b   1.000
_cell.length_c   1.000
_cell.angle_alpha   90.00
_cell.angle_beta   90.00
_cell.angle_gamma   90.00
#
_symmetry.space_group_name_H-M   'P 1'
#
loop_
_entity.id
_entity.type
_entity.pdbx_description
1 polymer ?
#
loop_
_entity_poly.entity_id
_entity_poly.type
_entity_poly.pdbx_seq_one_letter_code
_entity_poly.pdbx_strand_id
1 'polypeptide(L)'
;MMLAARFFRFSLAVLVTVSAVAPNGRTFSATVSAQTDKPAADEFVYANFEKMENGRPVGNGGGLVQIYTAQESTPVQFKGLANASPGAPEIVRVKGNEQNRVATFEYSLVGPNQWANVTLEIQGHPNKDGKPVADDVSAYRNLSIQLYATGTEGLRVEFISHGQGIPLNAGFPQISLKLKPGFNTYLIPLKSLSQPSWVEQKVDTKDVLRRLTAVSISAYCNQCTPQHGTVAVDNLVFQR
;
A
#
# COMPACT_ATOMS: atom_id res chain seq x y z
N MET A 1 -9.92 -48.71 25.11
CA MET A 1 -8.74 -48.10 24.45
C MET A 1 -9.25 -47.38 23.21
N MET A 2 -9.29 -46.05 23.24
CA MET A 2 -9.82 -45.19 22.16
C MET A 2 -8.86 -45.16 20.97
N LEU A 3 -9.37 -45.19 19.73
CA LEU A 3 -8.62 -44.70 18.57
C LEU A 3 -9.51 -43.78 17.73
N ALA A 4 -9.03 -42.56 17.55
CA ALA A 4 -9.75 -41.41 17.04
C ALA A 4 -9.82 -41.38 15.50
N ALA A 5 -10.98 -40.99 14.98
CA ALA A 5 -11.20 -40.66 13.57
C ALA A 5 -10.54 -39.32 13.21
N ARG A 6 -9.68 -39.31 12.19
CA ARG A 6 -9.14 -38.08 11.58
C ARG A 6 -9.97 -37.74 10.34
N PHE A 7 -10.79 -36.69 10.43
CA PHE A 7 -11.42 -36.07 9.26
C PHE A 7 -10.40 -35.14 8.58
N PHE A 8 -9.96 -35.51 7.37
CA PHE A 8 -9.27 -34.60 6.46
C PHE A 8 -10.31 -33.69 5.80
N ARG A 9 -10.28 -32.39 6.09
CA ARG A 9 -11.01 -31.38 5.32
C ARG A 9 -10.14 -30.93 4.15
N PHE A 10 -10.55 -31.26 2.93
CA PHE A 10 -10.01 -30.67 1.71
C PHE A 10 -10.69 -29.31 1.48
N SER A 11 -9.93 -28.21 1.54
CA SER A 11 -10.38 -26.91 1.07
C SER A 11 -10.09 -26.79 -0.43
N LEU A 12 -11.14 -26.68 -1.23
CA LEU A 12 -11.06 -26.49 -2.68
C LEU A 12 -10.81 -25.01 -2.99
N ALA A 13 -9.69 -24.68 -3.62
CA ALA A 13 -9.42 -23.33 -4.11
C ALA A 13 -10.04 -23.13 -5.51
N VAL A 14 -10.92 -22.14 -5.66
CA VAL A 14 -11.51 -21.78 -6.97
C VAL A 14 -10.72 -20.60 -7.54
N LEU A 15 -10.06 -20.80 -8.67
CA LEU A 15 -9.34 -19.78 -9.42
C LEU A 15 -10.29 -19.16 -10.47
N VAL A 16 -10.57 -17.86 -10.38
CA VAL A 16 -11.41 -17.16 -11.38
C VAL A 16 -10.54 -16.19 -12.17
N THR A 17 -10.26 -16.54 -13.43
CA THR A 17 -9.61 -15.65 -14.41
C THR A 17 -10.67 -14.96 -15.25
N VAL A 18 -10.69 -13.62 -15.26
CA VAL A 18 -11.52 -12.83 -16.19
C VAL A 18 -10.62 -11.92 -17.02
N SER A 19 -10.68 -12.10 -18.34
CA SER A 19 -9.95 -11.29 -19.32
C SER A 19 -10.87 -10.18 -19.85
N ALA A 20 -10.41 -8.93 -19.83
CA ALA A 20 -11.05 -7.83 -20.54
C ALA A 20 -10.04 -7.23 -21.53
N VAL A 21 -10.42 -7.11 -22.79
CA VAL A 21 -9.60 -6.53 -23.86
C VAL A 21 -9.86 -5.02 -23.92
N ALA A 22 -8.82 -4.20 -23.76
CA ALA A 22 -8.85 -2.75 -23.95
C ALA A 22 -7.98 -2.35 -25.15
N PRO A 23 -8.28 -1.23 -25.85
CA PRO A 23 -7.76 -0.99 -27.20
C PRO A 23 -6.29 -0.53 -27.28
N ASN A 24 -5.56 -0.37 -26.17
CA ASN A 24 -4.16 0.07 -26.18
C ASN A 24 -3.27 -0.80 -25.28
N GLY A 25 -3.06 -2.05 -25.70
CA GLY A 25 -1.76 -2.72 -25.73
C GLY A 25 -1.06 -3.19 -24.45
N ARG A 26 -1.42 -2.76 -23.24
CA ARG A 26 -0.89 -3.37 -22.00
C ARG A 26 -1.96 -3.48 -20.91
N THR A 27 -2.58 -4.64 -20.82
CA THR A 27 -3.48 -5.05 -19.74
C THR A 27 -2.66 -5.72 -18.64
N PHE A 28 -2.56 -5.10 -17.46
CA PHE A 28 -2.06 -5.79 -16.27
C PHE A 28 -3.26 -6.18 -15.39
N SER A 29 -3.55 -7.48 -15.33
CA SER A 29 -4.56 -8.03 -14.42
C SER A 29 -3.89 -8.35 -13.09
N ALA A 30 -4.29 -7.64 -12.03
CA ALA A 30 -4.02 -8.08 -10.67
C ALA A 30 -4.89 -9.30 -10.35
N THR A 31 -4.25 -10.39 -9.90
CA THR A 31 -4.95 -11.60 -9.47
C THR A 31 -5.36 -11.43 -8.01
N VAL A 32 -6.61 -11.75 -7.68
CA VAL A 32 -7.14 -11.74 -6.31
C VAL A 32 -6.89 -13.14 -5.71
N SER A 33 -6.12 -13.22 -4.63
CA SER A 33 -5.82 -14.48 -3.93
C SER A 33 -6.54 -14.57 -2.58
N ALA A 34 -6.93 -15.78 -2.19
CA ALA A 34 -7.47 -16.08 -0.86
C ALA A 34 -6.34 -16.09 0.21
N GLN A 35 -6.68 -15.66 1.43
CA GLN A 35 -5.78 -15.39 2.54
C GLN A 35 -5.30 -16.67 3.26
N THR A 36 -4.03 -16.68 3.68
CA THR A 36 -3.47 -17.62 4.67
C THR A 36 -2.87 -16.85 5.84
N ASP A 37 -3.31 -17.14 7.07
CA ASP A 37 -3.02 -16.36 8.30
C ASP A 37 -1.60 -16.53 8.88
N LYS A 38 -0.64 -17.08 8.13
CA LYS A 38 0.76 -17.12 8.56
C LYS A 38 1.69 -16.79 7.39
N PRO A 39 2.72 -15.95 7.62
CA PRO A 39 3.71 -15.71 6.60
C PRO A 39 4.40 -17.03 6.25
N ALA A 40 4.36 -17.42 4.98
CA ALA A 40 5.17 -18.55 4.52
C ALA A 40 6.66 -18.21 4.68
N ALA A 41 7.54 -19.21 4.69
CA ALA A 41 9.00 -19.01 4.83
C ALA A 41 9.61 -18.08 3.75
N ASP A 42 8.85 -17.78 2.70
CA ASP A 42 9.20 -16.92 1.57
C ASP A 42 8.51 -15.54 1.59
N GLU A 43 7.98 -15.13 2.75
CA GLU A 43 7.24 -13.88 2.91
C GLU A 43 7.91 -12.91 3.89
N PHE A 44 7.78 -11.61 3.61
CA PHE A 44 8.20 -10.54 4.50
C PHE A 44 7.04 -9.57 4.74
N VAL A 45 6.51 -9.58 5.96
CA VAL A 45 5.42 -8.70 6.38
C VAL A 45 5.99 -7.31 6.66
N TYR A 46 5.64 -6.37 5.79
CA TYR A 46 6.06 -4.99 5.90
C TYR A 46 5.13 -4.19 6.83
N ALA A 47 3.81 -4.39 6.71
CA ALA A 47 2.82 -3.84 7.62
C ALA A 47 1.52 -4.66 7.64
N ASN A 48 0.94 -4.84 8.82
CA ASN A 48 -0.34 -5.51 9.05
C ASN A 48 -1.18 -4.80 10.13
N PHE A 49 -0.74 -3.62 10.58
CA PHE A 49 -1.42 -2.74 11.54
C PHE A 49 -1.93 -3.39 12.84
N GLU A 50 -1.36 -4.54 13.23
CA GLU A 50 -1.64 -5.19 14.51
C GLU A 50 -0.96 -4.48 15.68
N LYS A 51 0.12 -3.75 15.40
CA LYS A 51 0.93 -3.04 16.40
C LYS A 51 0.55 -1.57 16.47
N MET A 52 0.51 -1.08 17.71
CA MET A 52 0.32 0.33 18.03
C MET A 52 1.42 0.77 18.98
N GLU A 53 2.02 1.93 18.74
CA GLU A 53 3.00 2.56 19.62
C GLU A 53 2.58 4.00 19.89
N ASN A 54 2.59 4.41 21.16
CA ASN A 54 2.19 5.75 21.59
C ASN A 54 0.80 6.16 21.05
N GLY A 55 -0.14 5.21 20.99
CA GLY A 55 -1.49 5.43 20.49
C GLY A 55 -1.59 5.55 18.96
N ARG A 56 -0.53 5.26 18.22
CA ARG A 56 -0.47 5.37 16.75
C ARG A 56 -0.16 4.03 16.10
N PRO A 57 -0.69 3.75 14.90
CA PRO A 57 -0.28 2.57 14.15
C PRO A 57 1.16 2.71 13.67
N VAL A 58 1.84 1.57 13.60
CA VAL A 58 3.22 1.45 13.10
C VAL A 58 3.33 0.32 12.08
N GLY A 59 4.37 0.38 11.25
CA GLY A 59 4.77 -0.72 10.39
C GLY A 59 5.17 -1.95 11.21
N ASN A 60 5.35 -3.11 10.57
CA ASN A 60 5.68 -4.33 11.29
C ASN A 60 7.06 -4.24 11.99
N GLY A 61 8.01 -3.49 11.42
CA GLY A 61 9.29 -3.15 12.03
C GLY A 61 9.26 -1.96 13.01
N GLY A 62 8.08 -1.40 13.30
CA GLY A 62 7.92 -0.24 14.19
C GLY A 62 8.04 1.11 13.50
N GLY A 63 8.21 1.14 12.17
CA GLY A 63 8.33 2.39 11.43
C GLY A 63 7.06 3.26 11.49
N LEU A 64 7.27 4.57 11.35
CA LEU A 64 6.19 5.57 11.38
C LEU A 64 5.19 5.32 10.26
N VAL A 65 3.91 5.31 10.62
CA VAL A 65 2.79 5.38 9.67
C VAL A 65 2.19 6.76 9.75
N GLN A 66 2.20 7.48 8.63
CA GLN A 66 1.76 8.87 8.57
C GLN A 66 0.92 9.17 7.34
N ILE A 67 0.07 10.19 7.47
CA ILE A 67 -0.69 10.77 6.36
C ILE A 67 -0.17 12.16 6.09
N TYR A 68 0.10 12.45 4.82
CA TYR A 68 0.40 13.80 4.35
C TYR A 68 -0.35 14.12 3.07
N THR A 69 -0.37 15.40 2.73
CA THR A 69 -1.00 15.93 1.53
C THR A 69 0.02 16.62 0.65
N ALA A 70 -0.16 16.52 -0.66
CA ALA A 70 0.55 17.38 -1.59
C ALA A 70 -0.40 17.81 -2.71
N GLN A 71 -0.34 19.07 -3.10
CA GLN A 71 -1.25 19.69 -4.04
C GLN A 71 -0.55 20.81 -4.80
N GLU A 72 -1.06 21.15 -5.97
CA GLU A 72 -0.57 22.29 -6.74
C GLU A 72 -0.96 23.63 -6.12
N SER A 73 -2.25 23.80 -5.78
CA SER A 73 -2.78 25.11 -5.36
C SER A 73 -3.88 24.98 -4.31
N THR A 74 -5.02 24.39 -4.67
CA THR A 74 -6.17 24.30 -3.75
C THR A 74 -5.89 23.29 -2.64
N PRO A 75 -5.95 23.68 -1.34
CA PRO A 75 -5.65 22.78 -0.23
C PRO A 75 -6.54 21.54 -0.24
N VAL A 76 -5.93 20.36 -0.17
CA VAL A 76 -6.65 19.09 0.03
C VAL A 76 -6.69 18.75 1.52
N GLN A 77 -7.65 17.91 1.90
CA GLN A 77 -7.88 17.58 3.30
C GLN A 77 -7.91 16.07 3.50
N PHE A 78 -7.60 15.64 4.72
CA PHE A 78 -7.78 14.28 5.16
C PHE A 78 -8.34 14.28 6.57
N LYS A 79 -8.94 13.14 6.94
CA LYS A 79 -9.33 12.85 8.32
C LYS A 79 -8.85 11.45 8.64
N GLY A 80 -8.00 11.36 9.65
CA GLY A 80 -7.51 10.12 10.23
C GLY A 80 -7.61 10.20 11.75
N LEU A 81 -6.63 9.63 12.44
CA LEU A 81 -6.58 9.60 13.90
C LEU A 81 -6.65 11.01 14.49
N ALA A 82 -7.65 11.23 15.34
CA ALA A 82 -7.86 12.52 15.98
C ALA A 82 -6.63 12.99 16.78
N ASN A 83 -6.28 14.26 16.63
CA ASN A 83 -5.17 14.94 17.33
C ASN A 83 -3.76 14.33 17.07
N ALA A 84 -3.60 13.55 16.01
CA ALA A 84 -2.31 12.99 15.61
C ALA A 84 -1.43 14.03 14.90
N SER A 85 -0.19 14.22 15.35
CA SER A 85 0.84 15.01 14.67
C SER A 85 2.18 14.23 14.59
N PRO A 86 2.72 13.92 13.39
CA PRO A 86 2.12 14.14 12.07
C PRO A 86 0.78 13.37 11.93
N GLY A 87 0.01 13.62 10.87
CA GLY A 87 -1.25 12.90 10.64
C GLY A 87 -1.03 11.38 10.65
N ALA A 88 -2.01 10.60 11.13
CA ALA A 88 -1.97 9.12 11.12
C ALA A 88 -3.33 8.57 10.70
N PRO A 89 -3.40 7.34 10.17
CA PRO A 89 -4.68 6.68 9.94
C PRO A 89 -5.31 6.24 11.27
N GLU A 90 -6.63 6.12 11.28
CA GLU A 90 -7.34 5.39 12.34
C GLU A 90 -7.17 3.88 12.13
N ILE A 91 -7.23 3.10 13.21
CA ILE A 91 -7.36 1.65 13.10
C ILE A 91 -8.81 1.26 13.34
N VAL A 92 -9.43 0.66 12.34
CA VAL A 92 -10.80 0.15 12.41
C VAL A 92 -10.84 -1.35 12.24
N ARG A 93 -11.90 -1.98 12.75
CA ARG A 93 -12.15 -3.41 12.57
C ARG A 93 -13.06 -3.65 11.38
N VAL A 94 -12.77 -4.66 10.58
CA VAL A 94 -13.63 -5.05 9.47
C VAL A 94 -14.91 -5.70 10.02
N LYS A 95 -16.07 -5.20 9.61
CA LYS A 95 -17.37 -5.77 10.02
C LYS A 95 -17.46 -7.24 9.56
N GLY A 96 -17.73 -8.15 10.50
CA GLY A 96 -17.78 -9.59 10.22
C GLY A 96 -16.43 -10.31 10.30
N ASN A 97 -15.33 -9.59 10.52
CA ASN A 97 -14.03 -10.13 10.89
C ASN A 97 -13.36 -9.19 11.91
N GLU A 98 -13.82 -9.27 13.17
CA GLU A 98 -13.41 -8.36 14.24
C GLU A 98 -11.93 -8.49 14.65
N GLN A 99 -11.25 -9.55 14.19
CA GLN A 99 -9.82 -9.72 14.39
C GLN A 99 -9.01 -8.90 13.39
N ASN A 100 -9.56 -8.59 12.21
CA ASN A 100 -8.83 -7.89 11.17
C ASN A 100 -8.81 -6.38 11.43
N ARG A 101 -7.61 -5.82 11.61
CA ARG A 101 -7.37 -4.40 11.89
C ARG A 101 -6.85 -3.72 10.64
N VAL A 102 -7.54 -2.68 10.19
CA VAL A 102 -7.18 -1.98 8.96
C VAL A 102 -6.87 -0.52 9.25
N ALA A 103 -5.81 -0.01 8.63
CA ALA A 103 -5.49 1.42 8.67
C ALA A 103 -6.39 2.17 7.70
N THR A 104 -7.13 3.16 8.20
CA THR A 104 -8.12 3.91 7.41
C THR A 104 -7.95 5.41 7.54
N PHE A 105 -8.27 6.12 6.47
CA PHE A 105 -8.42 7.57 6.46
C PHE A 105 -9.44 8.01 5.41
N GLU A 106 -10.13 9.11 5.70
CA GLU A 106 -10.95 9.82 4.73
C GLU A 106 -10.09 10.87 4.01
N TYR A 107 -10.40 11.12 2.74
CA TYR A 107 -9.70 12.11 1.93
C TYR A 107 -10.70 13.00 1.18
N SER A 108 -10.24 14.21 0.88
CA SER A 108 -10.97 15.23 0.12
C SER A 108 -10.00 15.92 -0.84
N LEU A 109 -10.06 15.51 -2.10
CA LEU A 109 -9.33 16.15 -3.20
C LEU A 109 -10.26 17.19 -3.82
N VAL A 110 -10.02 18.45 -3.53
CA VAL A 110 -10.81 19.58 -4.06
C VAL A 110 -10.08 20.24 -5.24
N GLY A 111 -10.87 20.75 -6.19
CA GLY A 111 -10.37 21.50 -7.34
C GLY A 111 -10.48 23.02 -7.15
N PRO A 112 -9.84 23.82 -8.03
CA PRO A 112 -9.01 23.36 -9.14
C PRO A 112 -7.59 22.99 -8.67
N ASN A 113 -7.10 21.83 -9.11
CA ASN A 113 -5.72 21.37 -8.96
C ASN A 113 -5.32 20.61 -10.23
N GLN A 114 -4.18 20.91 -10.85
CA GLN A 114 -3.63 20.07 -11.93
C GLN A 114 -3.16 18.73 -11.39
N TRP A 115 -2.72 18.69 -10.14
CA TRP A 115 -2.43 17.47 -9.40
C TRP A 115 -2.66 17.68 -7.91
N ALA A 116 -3.13 16.63 -7.24
CA ALA A 116 -3.16 16.57 -5.79
C ALA A 116 -3.16 15.12 -5.32
N ASN A 117 -2.73 14.90 -4.08
CA ASN A 117 -2.81 13.62 -3.41
C ASN A 117 -2.98 13.76 -1.89
N VAL A 118 -3.64 12.76 -1.33
CA VAL A 118 -3.57 12.42 0.09
C VAL A 118 -2.90 11.05 0.17
N THR A 119 -1.81 10.97 0.91
CA THR A 119 -0.90 9.84 0.90
C THR A 119 -0.73 9.26 2.29
N LEU A 120 -0.94 7.95 2.41
CA LEU A 120 -0.51 7.14 3.55
C LEU A 120 0.91 6.64 3.26
N GLU A 121 1.89 7.08 4.03
CA GLU A 121 3.26 6.57 3.99
C GLU A 121 3.49 5.62 5.16
N ILE A 122 4.06 4.46 4.85
CA ILE A 122 4.39 3.39 5.81
C ILE A 122 5.90 3.19 5.77
N GLN A 123 6.59 3.65 6.81
CA GLN A 123 8.02 3.39 6.98
C GLN A 123 8.23 1.98 7.53
N GLY A 124 9.27 1.29 7.06
CA GLY A 124 9.57 -0.08 7.50
C GLY A 124 10.06 -0.11 8.95
N HIS A 125 10.95 0.81 9.28
CA HIS A 125 11.63 0.91 10.57
C HIS A 125 11.61 2.35 11.11
N PRO A 126 11.73 2.54 12.43
CA PRO A 126 12.06 3.84 13.00
C PRO A 126 13.39 4.36 12.45
N ASN A 127 13.54 5.68 12.42
CA ASN A 127 14.84 6.27 12.17
C ASN A 127 15.87 5.81 13.21
N LYS A 128 17.08 5.52 12.76
CA LYS A 128 18.24 5.26 13.62
C LYS A 128 19.21 6.44 13.50
N ASP A 129 19.54 7.07 14.63
CA ASP A 129 20.41 8.24 14.68
C ASP A 129 19.95 9.38 13.72
N GLY A 130 18.62 9.55 13.62
CA GLY A 130 17.99 10.54 12.75
C GLY A 130 17.97 10.19 11.26
N LYS A 131 18.43 8.99 10.87
CA LYS A 131 18.46 8.53 9.47
C LYS A 131 17.44 7.41 9.22
N PRO A 132 16.78 7.40 8.05
CA PRO A 132 15.94 6.28 7.65
C PRO A 132 16.74 4.97 7.58
N VAL A 133 16.11 3.89 8.03
CA VAL A 133 16.65 2.53 7.96
C VAL A 133 15.95 1.79 6.82
N ALA A 134 16.72 1.12 5.97
CA ALA A 134 16.21 0.46 4.80
C ALA A 134 16.06 -1.06 4.98
N ASP A 135 15.07 -1.62 4.31
CA ASP A 135 14.92 -3.04 4.02
C ASP A 135 15.42 -3.36 2.60
N ASP A 136 16.07 -4.52 2.44
CA ASP A 136 16.33 -5.10 1.12
C ASP A 136 15.21 -6.06 0.76
N VAL A 137 14.29 -5.59 -0.08
CA VAL A 137 13.20 -6.40 -0.64
C VAL A 137 13.42 -6.78 -2.10
N SER A 138 14.64 -6.60 -2.62
CA SER A 138 14.94 -6.80 -4.04
C SER A 138 14.95 -8.26 -4.50
N ALA A 139 14.94 -9.20 -3.54
CA ALA A 139 14.83 -10.64 -3.81
C ALA A 139 13.38 -11.11 -3.98
N TYR A 140 12.38 -10.29 -3.60
CA TYR A 140 10.96 -10.63 -3.74
C TYR A 140 10.46 -10.32 -5.14
N ARG A 141 9.39 -11.01 -5.57
CA ARG A 141 8.79 -10.83 -6.90
C ARG A 141 7.54 -9.98 -6.86
N ASN A 142 6.79 -10.06 -5.76
CA ASN A 142 5.51 -9.40 -5.61
C ASN A 142 5.38 -8.69 -4.26
N LEU A 143 4.56 -7.65 -4.23
CA LEU A 143 3.94 -7.13 -3.00
C LEU A 143 2.46 -7.52 -3.04
N SER A 144 2.00 -8.30 -2.06
CA SER A 144 0.58 -8.46 -1.76
C SER A 144 0.15 -7.31 -0.84
N ILE A 145 -1.00 -6.71 -1.11
CA ILE A 145 -1.59 -5.64 -0.30
C ILE A 145 -3.12 -5.74 -0.30
N GLN A 146 -3.76 -5.56 0.85
CA GLN A 146 -5.22 -5.46 0.93
C GLN A 146 -5.64 -3.99 0.88
N LEU A 147 -6.55 -3.67 -0.04
CA LEU A 147 -7.01 -2.31 -0.28
C LEU A 147 -8.53 -2.27 -0.47
N TYR A 148 -9.13 -1.22 0.08
CA TYR A 148 -10.45 -0.73 -0.24
C TYR A 148 -10.37 0.78 -0.40
N ALA A 149 -11.03 1.33 -1.42
CA ALA A 149 -11.29 2.75 -1.43
C ALA A 149 -12.63 3.09 -2.09
N THR A 150 -13.15 4.24 -1.72
CA THR A 150 -14.31 4.90 -2.36
C THR A 150 -13.88 6.24 -2.93
N GLY A 151 -14.67 6.82 -3.82
CA GLY A 151 -14.41 8.17 -4.36
C GLY A 151 -13.29 8.26 -5.40
N THR A 152 -12.66 7.14 -5.75
CA THR A 152 -11.62 7.04 -6.79
C THR A 152 -11.73 5.69 -7.50
N GLU A 153 -11.34 5.65 -8.78
CA GLU A 153 -11.20 4.41 -9.53
C GLU A 153 -9.87 3.69 -9.28
N GLY A 154 -8.91 4.39 -8.68
CA GLY A 154 -7.56 3.87 -8.50
C GLY A 154 -6.77 4.52 -7.38
N LEU A 155 -5.76 3.78 -6.91
CA LEU A 155 -4.75 4.26 -5.98
C LEU A 155 -3.37 4.14 -6.62
N ARG A 156 -2.45 4.98 -6.19
CA ARG A 156 -1.05 4.86 -6.57
C ARG A 156 -0.25 4.26 -5.43
N VAL A 157 0.54 3.25 -5.73
CA VAL A 157 1.49 2.66 -4.78
C VAL A 157 2.90 3.04 -5.23
N GLU A 158 3.66 3.68 -4.35
CA GLU A 158 5.02 4.17 -4.61
C GLU A 158 6.02 3.53 -3.62
N PHE A 159 7.21 3.19 -4.11
CA PHE A 159 8.28 2.51 -3.35
C PHE A 159 9.45 3.46 -3.16
N ILE A 160 9.74 3.83 -1.92
CA ILE A 160 10.54 5.02 -1.60
C ILE A 160 11.83 4.63 -0.87
N SER A 161 12.91 5.35 -1.17
CA SER A 161 14.25 5.14 -0.61
C SER A 161 14.82 6.46 -0.06
N HIS A 162 14.25 6.95 1.03
CA HIS A 162 14.61 8.22 1.66
C HIS A 162 16.01 8.16 2.26
N GLY A 163 16.86 9.12 1.89
CA GLY A 163 18.19 9.29 2.51
C GLY A 163 19.17 8.13 2.26
N GLN A 164 18.92 7.27 1.28
CA GLN A 164 19.75 6.09 0.99
C GLN A 164 20.76 6.31 -0.16
N GLY A 165 21.10 7.57 -0.46
CA GLY A 165 22.04 7.92 -1.53
C GLY A 165 21.51 7.66 -2.95
N ILE A 166 20.20 7.46 -3.12
CA ILE A 166 19.53 7.45 -4.41
C ILE A 166 19.13 8.90 -4.73
N PRO A 167 19.50 9.46 -5.90
CA PRO A 167 19.26 10.87 -6.22
C PRO A 167 17.79 11.12 -6.65
N LEU A 168 16.84 10.70 -5.81
CA LEU A 168 15.42 10.95 -5.98
C LEU A 168 14.85 11.54 -4.70
N ASN A 169 14.22 12.71 -4.84
CA ASN A 169 13.41 13.33 -3.79
C ASN A 169 11.90 13.20 -4.09
N ALA A 170 11.55 12.81 -5.31
CA ALA A 170 10.20 12.55 -5.79
C ALA A 170 10.26 11.67 -7.05
N GLY A 171 9.11 11.11 -7.46
CA GLY A 171 9.01 10.34 -8.70
C GLY A 171 9.68 8.98 -8.57
N PHE A 172 9.46 8.34 -7.43
CA PHE A 172 9.98 7.02 -7.18
C PHE A 172 9.26 5.97 -8.05
N PRO A 173 9.81 4.74 -8.17
CA PRO A 173 9.11 3.64 -8.83
C PRO A 173 7.72 3.43 -8.23
N GLN A 174 6.71 3.39 -9.08
CA GLN A 174 5.31 3.35 -8.68
C GLN A 174 4.47 2.52 -9.64
N ILE A 175 3.24 2.24 -9.22
CA ILE A 175 2.17 1.65 -10.03
C ILE A 175 0.82 2.28 -9.67
N SER A 176 -0.03 2.44 -10.68
CA SER A 176 -1.44 2.80 -10.49
C SER A 176 -2.29 1.54 -10.50
N LEU A 177 -3.01 1.29 -9.41
CA LEU A 177 -3.93 0.16 -9.26
C LEU A 177 -5.33 0.61 -9.64
N LYS A 178 -6.01 -0.16 -10.49
CA LYS A 178 -7.46 -0.04 -10.68
C LYS A 178 -8.18 -0.84 -9.61
N LEU A 179 -9.04 -0.18 -8.84
CA LEU A 179 -9.74 -0.82 -7.73
C LEU A 179 -10.95 -1.63 -8.20
N LYS A 180 -11.14 -2.77 -7.55
CA LYS A 180 -12.38 -3.56 -7.59
C LYS A 180 -13.26 -3.18 -6.40
N PRO A 181 -14.59 -3.30 -6.52
CA PRO A 181 -15.50 -3.14 -5.39
C PRO A 181 -15.13 -4.07 -4.24
N GLY A 182 -15.18 -3.55 -3.00
CA GLY A 182 -14.90 -4.31 -1.77
C GLY A 182 -13.43 -4.27 -1.33
N PHE A 183 -13.18 -4.89 -0.17
CA PHE A 183 -11.84 -5.01 0.39
C PHE A 183 -11.13 -6.21 -0.24
N ASN A 184 -10.18 -5.93 -1.15
CA ASN A 184 -9.57 -6.92 -2.01
C ASN A 184 -8.06 -7.01 -1.77
N THR A 185 -7.51 -8.21 -1.93
CA THR A 185 -6.05 -8.43 -2.02
C THR A 185 -5.58 -8.17 -3.46
N TYR A 186 -4.62 -7.27 -3.62
CA TYR A 186 -3.94 -6.96 -4.87
C TYR A 186 -2.53 -7.52 -4.84
N LEU A 187 -2.16 -8.30 -5.85
CA LEU A 187 -0.81 -8.76 -6.06
C LEU A 187 -0.11 -7.85 -7.07
N ILE A 188 0.92 -7.12 -6.62
CA ILE A 188 1.69 -6.16 -7.40
C ILE A 188 3.01 -6.81 -7.82
N PRO A 189 3.24 -7.08 -9.12
CA PRO A 189 4.54 -7.54 -9.58
C PRO A 189 5.58 -6.43 -9.47
N LEU A 190 6.65 -6.61 -8.69
CA LEU A 190 7.67 -5.57 -8.49
C LEU A 190 8.40 -5.19 -9.79
N LYS A 191 8.44 -6.10 -10.77
CA LYS A 191 8.96 -5.83 -12.12
C LYS A 191 8.10 -4.89 -12.97
N SER A 192 6.86 -4.62 -12.55
CA SER A 192 5.93 -3.73 -13.27
C SER A 192 6.00 -2.27 -12.80
N LEU A 193 6.77 -2.00 -11.74
CA LEU A 193 6.98 -0.65 -11.25
C LEU A 193 7.70 0.18 -12.30
N SER A 194 7.32 1.45 -12.39
CA SER A 194 7.96 2.40 -13.29
C SER A 194 7.99 3.79 -12.66
N GLN A 195 9.01 4.57 -12.97
CA GLN A 195 9.04 5.97 -12.55
C GLN A 195 8.18 6.84 -13.48
N PRO A 196 7.49 7.86 -12.96
CA PRO A 196 6.68 8.79 -13.76
C PRO A 196 7.44 9.36 -14.96
N SER A 197 6.74 9.63 -16.07
CA SER A 197 7.37 10.11 -17.31
C SER A 197 8.14 11.42 -17.17
N TRP A 198 7.76 12.28 -16.22
CA TRP A 198 8.41 13.57 -15.95
C TRP A 198 9.77 13.46 -15.24
N VAL A 199 10.13 12.27 -14.72
CA VAL A 199 11.46 12.07 -14.13
C VAL A 199 12.50 11.96 -15.24
N GLU A 200 13.40 12.93 -15.32
CA GLU A 200 14.47 12.99 -16.32
C GLU A 200 15.57 11.96 -16.04
N GLN A 201 16.11 11.94 -14.81
CA GLN A 201 17.14 11.00 -14.40
C GLN A 201 16.50 9.77 -13.73
N LYS A 202 16.31 8.72 -14.54
CA LYS A 202 15.81 7.43 -14.05
C LYS A 202 16.86 6.73 -13.19
N VAL A 203 16.39 5.99 -12.19
CA VAL A 203 17.20 5.08 -11.36
C VAL A 203 16.74 3.65 -11.58
N ASP A 204 17.58 2.68 -11.24
CA ASP A 204 17.18 1.29 -11.24
C ASP A 204 16.15 1.05 -10.12
N THR A 205 14.98 0.50 -10.48
CA THR A 205 13.95 0.10 -9.53
C THR A 205 14.51 -0.92 -8.54
N LYS A 206 15.41 -1.81 -8.97
CA LYS A 206 16.03 -2.80 -8.09
C LYS A 206 16.89 -2.15 -7.01
N ASP A 207 17.57 -1.04 -7.32
CA ASP A 207 18.36 -0.32 -6.33
C ASP A 207 17.48 0.39 -5.29
N VAL A 208 16.32 0.90 -5.71
CA VAL A 208 15.30 1.42 -4.78
C VAL A 208 14.79 0.30 -3.86
N LEU A 209 14.46 -0.87 -4.42
CA LEU A 209 13.97 -2.02 -3.63
C LEU A 209 15.03 -2.61 -2.68
N ARG A 210 16.33 -2.50 -3.00
CA ARG A 210 17.43 -2.88 -2.10
C ARG A 210 17.57 -1.96 -0.90
N ARG A 211 17.05 -0.73 -1.02
CA ARG A 211 17.18 0.34 -0.05
C ARG A 211 15.82 0.91 0.32
N LEU A 212 14.80 0.06 0.39
CA LEU A 212 13.43 0.49 0.59
C LEU A 212 13.27 1.02 2.02
N THR A 213 12.81 2.25 2.18
CA THR A 213 12.55 2.84 3.51
C THR A 213 11.07 3.04 3.77
N ALA A 214 10.27 3.22 2.71
CA ALA A 214 8.85 3.46 2.81
C ALA A 214 8.08 2.89 1.61
N VAL A 215 6.82 2.53 1.85
CA VAL A 215 5.80 2.29 0.81
C VAL A 215 4.69 3.30 1.03
N SER A 216 4.28 3.99 -0.03
CA SER A 216 3.23 5.00 0.02
C SER A 216 2.02 4.57 -0.80
N ILE A 217 0.83 4.81 -0.27
CA ILE A 217 -0.46 4.58 -0.94
C ILE A 217 -1.19 5.93 -1.03
N SER A 218 -1.40 6.40 -2.25
CA SER A 218 -2.02 7.70 -2.51
C SER A 218 -3.38 7.57 -3.18
N ALA A 219 -4.39 8.24 -2.62
CA ALA A 219 -5.51 8.73 -3.41
C ALA A 219 -5.02 9.99 -4.15
N TYR A 220 -5.14 10.02 -5.47
CA TYR A 220 -4.54 11.07 -6.29
C TYR A 220 -5.43 11.42 -7.47
N CYS A 221 -5.26 12.64 -7.98
CA CYS A 221 -5.89 13.11 -9.20
C CYS A 221 -4.87 13.83 -10.08
N ASN A 222 -5.03 13.68 -11.39
CA ASN A 222 -4.44 14.53 -12.41
C ASN A 222 -5.61 15.27 -13.06
N GLN A 223 -5.56 16.60 -13.13
CA GLN A 223 -6.70 17.44 -13.52
C GLN A 223 -7.91 17.18 -12.60
N CYS A 224 -7.76 17.58 -11.34
CA CYS A 224 -8.66 17.22 -10.26
C CYS A 224 -10.05 17.79 -10.44
N THR A 225 -11.04 16.88 -10.48
CA THR A 225 -12.42 17.17 -10.10
C THR A 225 -12.60 16.89 -8.60
N PRO A 226 -13.57 17.52 -7.91
CA PRO A 226 -13.86 17.20 -6.53
C PRO A 226 -14.09 15.70 -6.31
N GLN A 227 -13.32 15.09 -5.41
CA GLN A 227 -13.37 13.67 -5.06
C GLN A 227 -13.26 13.52 -3.54
N HIS A 228 -14.18 12.76 -2.96
CA HIS A 228 -14.18 12.46 -1.53
C HIS A 228 -14.35 10.97 -1.35
N GLY A 229 -13.61 10.41 -0.40
CA GLY A 229 -13.68 8.98 -0.16
C GLY A 229 -12.92 8.56 1.07
N THR A 230 -12.86 7.24 1.23
CA THR A 230 -12.12 6.58 2.30
C THR A 230 -11.13 5.64 1.64
N VAL A 231 -9.94 5.50 2.23
CA VAL A 231 -8.97 4.47 1.90
C VAL A 231 -8.78 3.61 3.14
N ALA A 232 -8.87 2.29 2.98
CA ALA A 232 -8.50 1.31 3.99
C ALA A 232 -7.41 0.39 3.43
N VAL A 233 -6.37 0.17 4.24
CA VAL A 233 -5.15 -0.57 3.87
C VAL A 233 -4.84 -1.60 4.94
N ASP A 234 -4.42 -2.79 4.51
CA ASP A 234 -3.88 -3.82 5.40
C ASP A 234 -2.94 -4.79 4.66
N ASN A 235 -2.22 -5.63 5.40
CA ASN A 235 -1.48 -6.79 4.94
C ASN A 235 -0.55 -6.52 3.74
N LEU A 236 0.39 -5.58 3.92
CA LEU A 236 1.51 -5.36 3.01
C LEU A 236 2.56 -6.46 3.24
N VAL A 237 2.64 -7.40 2.30
CA VAL A 237 3.51 -8.58 2.39
C VAL A 237 4.30 -8.77 1.10
N PHE A 238 5.62 -8.74 1.18
CA PHE A 238 6.50 -9.09 0.08
C PHE A 238 6.59 -10.61 -0.07
N GLN A 239 6.48 -11.11 -1.30
CA GLN A 239 6.40 -12.54 -1.63
C GLN A 239 7.36 -12.90 -2.78
N ARG A 240 8.04 -14.06 -2.67
CA ARG A 240 8.99 -14.55 -3.68
C ARG A 240 8.33 -15.28 -4.86
#